data_AF-A0A7S2ZR28-F1
#
_entry.id   AF-A0A7S2ZR28-F1
#
_cell.length_a   1.000
_cell.length_b   1.000
_cell.length_c   1.000
_cell.angle_alpha   90.00
_cell.angle_beta   90.00
_cell.angle_gamma   90.00
#
_symmetry.space_group_name_H-M   'P 1'
#
loop_
_entity.id
_entity.type
_entity.pdbx_description
1 polymer ?
#
loop_
_entity_poly.entity_id
_entity_poly.type
_entity_poly.pdbx_seq_one_letter_code
_entity_poly.pdbx_strand_id
1 'polypeptide(L)'
;MIGFIGGGFGGVRRRPRPISCSVSSAQRVTETESVVPKIGAPMPEGRRPDWFHVPAPGGDKTRFSELTDSLRDLNLHTVCEEAKCPNIGECWNGGTATIMLLGDTCTRGCKFCAINTASTPPPADESEPFNTAAAIAKWGINYVVLTSVDRYVDFVPS
;
A
#
# COMPACT_ATOMS: atom_id res chain seq x y z
N MET A 1 -4.94 80.09 -6.58
CA MET A 1 -5.92 79.68 -7.61
C MET A 1 -5.69 78.19 -7.85
N ILE A 2 -6.47 77.27 -7.25
CA ILE A 2 -7.77 76.74 -7.74
C ILE A 2 -7.64 76.27 -9.21
N GLY A 3 -7.88 75.03 -9.64
CA GLY A 3 -8.62 73.87 -9.06
C GLY A 3 -8.23 72.54 -9.78
N PHE A 4 -8.55 71.34 -9.25
CA PHE A 4 -9.79 70.53 -9.49
C PHE A 4 -9.93 70.11 -10.98
N ILE A 5 -10.21 68.88 -11.48
CA ILE A 5 -10.71 67.55 -11.04
C ILE A 5 -10.30 66.56 -12.19
N GLY A 6 -9.97 65.29 -11.98
CA GLY A 6 -10.96 64.20 -12.02
C GLY A 6 -10.50 63.05 -12.93
N GLY A 7 -10.59 61.81 -12.42
CA GLY A 7 -10.12 60.59 -13.08
C GLY A 7 -11.09 60.00 -14.11
N GLY A 8 -10.61 59.00 -14.84
CA GLY A 8 -11.40 58.22 -15.79
C GLY A 8 -10.71 56.90 -16.14
N PHE A 9 -11.32 55.81 -15.68
CA PHE A 9 -10.86 54.42 -15.77
C PHE A 9 -10.59 53.95 -17.21
N GLY A 10 -9.56 53.13 -17.37
CA GLY A 10 -9.11 52.55 -18.63
C GLY A 10 -10.17 51.65 -19.30
N GLY A 11 -10.43 51.94 -20.58
CA GLY A 11 -11.25 51.12 -21.46
C GLY A 11 -10.54 49.82 -21.86
N VAL A 12 -11.11 48.69 -21.44
CA VAL A 12 -10.68 47.33 -21.77
C VAL A 12 -10.91 47.04 -23.26
N ARG A 13 -9.86 46.64 -23.97
CA ARG A 13 -9.88 46.25 -25.39
C ARG A 13 -10.82 45.06 -25.61
N ARG A 14 -11.78 45.18 -26.54
CA ARG A 14 -12.67 44.08 -26.94
C ARG A 14 -11.88 42.99 -27.66
N ARG A 15 -11.97 41.73 -27.18
CA ARG A 15 -11.37 40.56 -27.85
C ARG A 15 -12.15 40.21 -29.12
N PRO A 16 -11.50 39.81 -30.22
CA PRO A 16 -12.18 39.34 -31.42
C PRO A 16 -12.79 37.94 -31.19
N ARG A 17 -13.89 37.64 -31.88
CA ARG A 17 -14.60 36.35 -31.76
C ARG A 17 -13.74 35.22 -32.32
N PRO A 18 -13.67 34.04 -31.66
CA PRO A 18 -12.92 32.91 -32.18
C PRO A 18 -13.65 32.30 -33.39
N ILE A 19 -12.85 31.99 -34.41
CA ILE A 19 -13.23 31.30 -35.64
C ILE A 19 -13.63 29.86 -35.28
N SER A 20 -14.78 29.41 -35.77
CA SER A 20 -15.26 28.04 -35.58
C SER A 20 -14.49 27.06 -36.48
N CYS A 21 -13.62 26.24 -35.91
CA CYS A 21 -13.14 25.02 -36.56
C CYS A 21 -14.12 23.88 -36.24
N SER A 22 -14.87 23.44 -37.25
CA SER A 22 -15.70 22.24 -37.17
C SER A 22 -14.82 21.00 -37.28
N VAL A 23 -14.50 20.37 -36.13
CA VAL A 23 -13.83 19.07 -36.13
C VAL A 23 -14.90 17.97 -36.14
N SER A 24 -14.92 17.23 -37.25
CA SER A 24 -15.74 16.05 -37.47
C SER A 24 -15.45 14.97 -36.42
N SER A 25 -16.49 14.58 -35.69
CA SER A 25 -16.72 13.24 -35.14
C SER A 25 -15.49 12.46 -34.64
N ALA A 26 -14.88 12.92 -33.55
CA ALA A 26 -14.15 12.03 -32.65
C ALA A 26 -15.19 11.34 -31.74
N GLN A 27 -15.28 10.02 -31.85
CA GLN A 27 -16.14 9.19 -31.01
C GLN A 27 -15.77 9.41 -29.55
N ARG A 28 -16.72 9.97 -28.80
CA ARG A 28 -16.61 10.25 -27.38
C ARG A 28 -16.46 8.93 -26.64
N VAL A 29 -15.24 8.64 -26.16
CA VAL A 29 -15.07 7.75 -25.01
C VAL A 29 -15.95 8.37 -23.93
N THR A 30 -17.05 7.70 -23.58
CA THR A 30 -17.86 8.13 -22.44
C THR A 30 -16.97 8.01 -21.23
N GLU A 31 -16.49 9.16 -20.77
CA GLU A 31 -15.76 9.34 -19.54
C GLU A 31 -16.56 8.67 -18.42
N THR A 32 -16.16 7.47 -18.03
CA THR A 32 -16.74 6.78 -16.88
C THR A 32 -16.45 7.65 -15.68
N GLU A 33 -17.46 8.36 -15.20
CA GLU A 33 -17.39 9.20 -14.01
C GLU A 33 -16.73 8.40 -12.89
N SER A 34 -15.54 8.83 -12.47
CA SER A 34 -14.75 8.10 -11.48
C SER A 34 -15.50 8.12 -10.15
N VAL A 35 -16.10 7.00 -9.77
CA VAL A 35 -16.78 6.85 -8.49
C VAL A 35 -15.74 6.94 -7.38
N VAL A 36 -15.80 8.00 -6.56
CA VAL A 36 -14.99 8.09 -5.34
C VAL A 36 -15.60 7.15 -4.30
N PRO A 37 -14.90 6.09 -3.87
CA PRO A 37 -15.45 5.17 -2.88
C PRO A 37 -15.62 5.87 -1.54
N LYS A 38 -16.84 5.80 -0.97
CA LYS A 38 -17.12 6.26 0.39
C LYS A 38 -16.74 5.16 1.39
N ILE A 39 -16.11 5.54 2.49
CA ILE A 39 -15.83 4.64 3.62
C ILE A 39 -17.18 4.08 4.12
N GLY A 40 -17.36 2.77 4.06
CA GLY A 40 -18.58 2.08 4.48
C GLY A 40 -19.60 1.77 3.37
N ALA A 41 -19.32 2.14 2.11
CA ALA A 41 -20.13 1.68 0.97
C ALA A 41 -19.99 0.15 0.78
N PRO A 42 -21.03 -0.54 0.28
CA PRO A 42 -20.92 -1.96 -0.07
C PRO A 42 -19.82 -2.15 -1.11
N MET A 43 -19.03 -3.23 -0.98
CA MET A 43 -18.05 -3.57 -2.01
C MET A 43 -18.77 -3.86 -3.32
N PRO A 44 -18.24 -3.41 -4.47
CA PRO A 44 -18.80 -3.76 -5.76
C PRO A 44 -18.80 -5.28 -5.94
N GLU A 45 -19.96 -5.82 -6.32
CA GLU A 45 -20.12 -7.23 -6.62
C GLU A 45 -19.48 -7.56 -7.96
N GLY A 46 -18.82 -8.73 -8.04
CA GLY A 46 -18.20 -9.21 -9.27
C GLY A 46 -16.79 -9.78 -9.05
N ARG A 47 -16.23 -10.33 -10.12
CA ARG A 47 -14.82 -10.75 -10.13
C ARG A 47 -13.92 -9.52 -10.24
N ARG A 48 -12.71 -9.65 -9.69
CA ARG A 48 -11.66 -8.67 -9.96
C ARG A 48 -11.35 -8.66 -11.46
N PRO A 49 -10.97 -7.51 -12.05
CA PRO A 49 -10.59 -7.45 -13.45
C PRO A 49 -9.43 -8.39 -13.77
N ASP A 50 -9.38 -8.93 -15.00
CA ASP A 50 -8.37 -9.92 -15.40
C ASP A 50 -6.93 -9.41 -15.23
N TRP A 51 -6.69 -8.11 -15.45
CA TRP A 51 -5.38 -7.47 -15.28
C TRP A 51 -4.91 -7.36 -13.82
N PHE A 52 -5.79 -7.58 -12.83
CA PHE A 52 -5.45 -7.50 -11.41
C PHE A 52 -4.81 -8.80 -10.88
N HIS A 53 -4.82 -9.87 -11.67
CA HIS A 53 -4.29 -11.16 -11.26
C HIS A 53 -2.80 -11.26 -11.49
N VAL A 54 -2.11 -11.81 -10.50
CA VAL A 54 -0.68 -12.15 -10.55
C VAL A 54 -0.50 -13.66 -10.49
N PRO A 55 0.56 -14.22 -11.11
CA PRO A 55 0.86 -15.64 -11.00
C PRO A 55 1.19 -16.00 -9.55
N ALA A 56 0.64 -17.13 -9.08
CA ALA A 56 0.97 -17.64 -7.76
C ALA A 56 2.44 -18.10 -7.73
N PRO A 57 3.19 -17.83 -6.65
CA PRO A 57 4.50 -18.44 -6.45
C PRO A 57 4.32 -19.96 -6.33
N GLY A 58 5.03 -20.74 -7.14
CA GLY A 58 4.90 -22.20 -7.15
C GLY A 58 6.07 -22.89 -7.85
N GLY A 59 6.30 -24.16 -7.49
CA GLY A 59 7.38 -25.00 -7.97
C GLY A 59 8.17 -25.64 -6.82
N ASP A 60 8.71 -26.84 -7.06
CA ASP A 60 9.57 -27.52 -6.08
C ASP A 60 10.93 -26.81 -5.97
N LYS A 61 11.41 -26.61 -4.74
CA LYS A 61 12.71 -25.96 -4.42
C LYS A 61 12.84 -24.53 -4.95
N THR A 62 11.82 -23.71 -4.70
CA THR A 62 11.87 -22.28 -5.01
C THR A 62 12.37 -21.49 -3.80
N ARG A 63 12.93 -20.30 -4.05
CA ARG A 63 13.21 -19.29 -3.01
C ARG A 63 12.01 -19.07 -2.09
N PHE A 64 10.79 -19.20 -2.64
CA PHE A 64 9.56 -19.16 -1.85
C PHE A 64 9.49 -20.23 -0.77
N SER A 65 9.67 -21.52 -1.14
CA SER A 65 9.68 -22.60 -0.14
C SER A 65 10.80 -22.44 0.89
N GLU A 66 11.99 -22.01 0.48
CA GLU A 66 13.13 -21.81 1.39
C GLU A 66 12.87 -20.72 2.43
N LEU A 67 12.28 -19.60 2.01
CA LEU A 67 11.95 -18.50 2.92
C LEU A 67 10.79 -18.89 3.85
N THR A 68 9.74 -19.52 3.34
CA THR A 68 8.62 -19.98 4.18
C THR A 68 9.09 -20.99 5.24
N ASP A 69 9.96 -21.94 4.89
CA ASP A 69 10.50 -22.89 5.87
C ASP A 69 11.40 -22.17 6.89
N SER A 70 12.24 -21.24 6.44
CA SER A 70 13.11 -20.48 7.33
C SER A 70 12.35 -19.56 8.28
N LEU A 71 11.19 -19.02 7.89
CA LEU A 71 10.33 -18.21 8.75
C LEU A 71 9.74 -19.06 9.88
N ARG A 72 9.28 -20.28 9.54
CA ARG A 72 8.75 -21.24 10.51
C ARG A 72 9.82 -21.71 11.49
N ASP A 73 11.02 -22.00 11.00
CA ASP A 73 12.15 -22.44 11.84
C ASP A 73 12.57 -21.39 12.87
N LEU A 74 12.52 -20.11 12.49
CA LEU A 74 13.00 -18.99 13.30
C LEU A 74 11.88 -18.29 14.08
N ASN A 75 10.64 -18.79 14.00
CA ASN A 75 9.46 -18.20 14.60
C ASN A 75 9.28 -16.71 14.23
N LEU A 76 9.45 -16.39 12.94
CA LEU A 76 9.35 -15.03 12.41
C LEU A 76 8.13 -14.87 11.50
N HIS A 77 7.63 -13.64 11.45
CA HIS A 77 6.48 -13.27 10.62
C HIS A 77 6.88 -12.26 9.53
N THR A 78 6.15 -12.27 8.42
CA THR A 78 6.34 -11.30 7.33
C THR A 78 5.01 -10.70 6.91
N VAL A 79 5.01 -9.41 6.58
CA VAL A 79 3.81 -8.79 6.00
C VAL A 79 3.45 -9.43 4.65
N CYS A 80 4.42 -10.05 3.98
CA CYS A 80 4.21 -10.74 2.72
C CYS A 80 3.20 -11.89 2.87
N GLU A 81 3.36 -12.72 3.90
CA GLU A 81 2.45 -13.85 4.18
C GLU A 81 1.18 -13.36 4.92
N GLU A 82 1.35 -12.59 5.99
CA GLU A 82 0.23 -12.21 6.88
C GLU A 82 -0.78 -11.28 6.19
N ALA A 83 -0.31 -10.36 5.34
CA ALA A 83 -1.19 -9.47 4.58
C ALA A 83 -1.65 -10.06 3.23
N LYS A 84 -1.27 -11.31 2.91
CA LYS A 84 -1.60 -12.01 1.65
C LYS A 84 -1.15 -11.21 0.43
N CYS A 85 0.11 -10.78 0.44
CA CYS A 85 0.68 -9.93 -0.60
C CYS A 85 0.69 -10.66 -1.96
N PRO A 86 0.08 -10.11 -3.02
CA PRO A 86 0.13 -10.72 -4.35
C PRO A 86 1.57 -10.81 -4.91
N ASN A 87 2.45 -9.89 -4.52
CA ASN A 87 3.80 -9.77 -5.07
C ASN A 87 4.86 -10.61 -4.33
N ILE A 88 4.46 -11.46 -3.37
CA ILE A 88 5.39 -12.24 -2.53
C ILE A 88 6.40 -13.05 -3.35
N GLY A 89 5.97 -13.66 -4.46
CA GLY A 89 6.86 -14.44 -5.34
C GLY A 89 7.92 -13.58 -6.03
N GLU A 90 7.54 -12.42 -6.54
CA GLU A 90 8.47 -11.50 -7.21
C GLU A 90 9.45 -10.89 -6.20
N CYS A 91 8.97 -10.43 -5.04
CA CYS A 91 9.81 -9.79 -4.03
C CYS A 91 10.88 -10.76 -3.51
N TRP A 92 10.50 -11.97 -3.11
CA TRP A 92 11.43 -12.93 -2.53
C TRP A 92 12.43 -13.48 -3.54
N ASN A 93 12.01 -13.69 -4.79
CA ASN A 93 12.92 -14.04 -5.90
C ASN A 93 13.86 -12.87 -6.25
N GLY A 94 13.36 -11.63 -6.17
CA GLY A 94 14.12 -10.39 -6.38
C GLY A 94 15.08 -10.05 -5.22
N GLY A 95 15.15 -10.89 -4.19
CA GLY A 95 16.04 -10.68 -3.04
C GLY A 95 15.59 -9.54 -2.13
N THR A 96 14.28 -9.35 -1.99
CA THR A 96 13.68 -8.39 -1.03
C THR A 96 12.69 -9.11 -0.12
N ALA A 97 12.76 -8.85 1.17
CA ALA A 97 11.78 -9.35 2.13
C ALA A 97 11.40 -8.27 3.14
N THR A 98 10.16 -8.36 3.63
CA THR A 98 9.64 -7.45 4.65
C THR A 98 9.29 -8.24 5.90
N ILE A 99 10.10 -8.10 6.95
CA ILE A 99 9.89 -8.75 8.23
C ILE A 99 8.90 -7.93 9.05
N MET A 100 7.97 -8.63 9.69
CA MET A 100 6.97 -8.04 10.58
C MET A 100 7.34 -8.38 12.02
N LEU A 101 7.69 -7.33 12.77
CA LEU A 101 8.10 -7.38 14.17
C LEU A 101 6.88 -7.42 15.09
N LEU A 102 7.11 -7.95 16.28
CA LEU A 102 6.11 -8.13 17.34
C LEU A 102 4.99 -9.09 16.89
N GLY A 103 5.33 -10.15 16.15
CA GLY A 103 4.40 -11.22 15.79
C GLY A 103 3.37 -10.90 14.70
N ASP A 104 2.34 -11.75 14.59
CA ASP A 104 1.30 -11.73 13.54
C ASP A 104 0.02 -10.97 13.91
N THR A 105 -0.10 -10.52 15.16
CA THR A 105 -1.37 -10.04 15.70
C THR A 105 -1.27 -8.59 16.16
N CYS A 106 -2.15 -7.75 15.61
CA CYS A 106 -2.23 -6.31 15.86
C CYS A 106 -3.35 -5.98 16.86
N THR A 107 -3.13 -5.01 17.75
CA THR A 107 -4.19 -4.49 18.62
C THR A 107 -5.22 -3.63 17.89
N ARG A 108 -4.87 -3.14 16.70
CA ARG A 108 -5.71 -2.26 15.88
C ARG A 108 -6.41 -3.00 14.74
N GLY A 109 -7.75 -2.96 14.75
CA GLY A 109 -8.60 -3.53 13.70
C GLY A 109 -8.83 -2.60 12.50
N CYS A 110 -7.77 -2.29 11.73
CA CYS A 110 -7.88 -1.50 10.51
C CYS A 110 -8.76 -2.20 9.46
N LYS A 111 -9.76 -1.52 8.90
CA LYS A 111 -10.73 -2.12 7.94
C LYS A 111 -10.13 -2.61 6.63
N PHE A 112 -8.94 -2.12 6.26
CA PHE A 112 -8.23 -2.52 5.05
C PHE A 112 -7.15 -3.57 5.30
N CYS A 113 -6.78 -3.80 6.57
CA CYS A 113 -5.66 -4.65 6.92
C CYS A 113 -6.13 -6.10 7.05
N ALA A 114 -5.37 -7.04 6.50
CA ALA A 114 -5.66 -8.47 6.57
C ALA A 114 -4.98 -9.19 7.75
N ILE A 115 -4.12 -8.49 8.49
CA ILE A 115 -3.39 -9.00 9.65
C ILE A 115 -4.37 -9.35 10.78
N ASN A 116 -4.06 -10.40 11.54
CA ASN A 116 -4.87 -10.84 12.68
C ASN A 116 -5.05 -9.70 13.69
N THR A 117 -6.26 -9.59 14.24
CA THR A 117 -6.59 -8.56 15.23
C THR A 117 -7.03 -9.21 16.52
N ALA A 118 -6.35 -8.87 17.62
CA ALA A 118 -6.76 -9.26 18.97
C ALA A 118 -6.48 -8.12 19.95
N SER A 119 -7.34 -7.96 20.96
CA SER A 119 -7.13 -6.96 22.01
C SER A 119 -5.93 -7.29 22.91
N THR A 120 -5.60 -8.56 23.05
CA THR A 120 -4.53 -9.05 23.92
C THR A 120 -3.67 -10.05 23.14
N PRO A 121 -2.72 -9.57 22.31
CA PRO A 121 -1.81 -10.44 21.59
C PRO A 121 -0.78 -11.12 22.51
N PRO A 122 -0.10 -12.20 22.05
CA PRO A 122 0.96 -12.87 22.82
C PRO A 122 2.11 -11.91 23.16
N PRO A 123 2.86 -12.13 24.26
CA PRO A 123 4.00 -11.28 24.62
C PRO A 123 5.06 -11.26 23.51
N ALA A 124 5.81 -10.15 23.43
CA ALA A 124 6.92 -10.03 22.49
C ALA A 124 8.02 -11.06 22.80
N ASP A 125 8.57 -11.67 21.75
CA ASP A 125 9.66 -12.63 21.86
C ASP A 125 11.00 -11.88 22.01
N GLU A 126 11.67 -12.05 23.15
CA GLU A 126 12.97 -11.45 23.41
C GLU A 126 14.07 -11.94 22.44
N SER A 127 13.87 -13.12 21.84
CA SER A 127 14.79 -13.69 20.85
C SER A 127 14.55 -13.18 19.42
N GLU A 128 13.43 -12.47 19.17
CA GLU A 128 13.05 -11.95 17.85
C GLU A 128 14.18 -11.15 17.16
N PRO A 129 14.93 -10.24 17.84
CA PRO A 129 16.01 -9.50 17.20
C PRO A 129 17.16 -10.40 16.72
N PHE A 130 17.49 -11.42 17.50
CA PHE A 130 18.55 -12.38 17.16
C PHE A 130 18.12 -13.30 16.01
N ASN A 131 16.89 -13.80 16.08
CA ASN A 131 16.29 -14.61 15.02
C ASN A 131 16.20 -13.81 13.70
N THR A 132 15.80 -12.53 13.78
CA THR A 132 15.77 -11.59 12.65
C THR A 132 17.14 -11.41 12.02
N ALA A 133 18.18 -11.19 12.84
CA ALA A 133 19.55 -11.06 12.34
C ALA A 133 20.04 -12.36 11.68
N ALA A 134 19.76 -13.52 12.29
CA ALA A 134 20.09 -14.83 11.73
C ALA A 134 19.37 -15.09 10.41
N ALA A 135 18.09 -14.72 10.29
CA ALA A 135 17.30 -14.83 9.08
C ALA A 135 17.89 -13.99 7.94
N ILE A 136 18.19 -12.71 8.19
CA ILE A 136 18.77 -11.81 7.20
C ILE A 136 20.13 -12.32 6.71
N ALA A 137 20.97 -12.82 7.63
CA ALA A 137 22.25 -13.42 7.28
C ALA A 137 22.10 -14.70 6.44
N LYS A 138 21.08 -15.53 6.72
CA LYS A 138 20.82 -16.79 6.01
C LYS A 138 20.23 -16.57 4.62
N TRP A 139 19.32 -15.61 4.44
CA TRP A 139 18.60 -15.43 3.18
C TRP A 139 19.43 -14.77 2.08
N GLY A 140 20.48 -14.02 2.44
CA GLY A 140 21.33 -13.33 1.47
C GLY A 140 20.53 -12.39 0.57
N ILE A 141 19.59 -11.64 1.15
CA ILE A 141 18.75 -10.67 0.46
C ILE A 141 19.49 -9.34 0.28
N ASN A 142 19.16 -8.61 -0.79
CA ASN A 142 19.78 -7.33 -1.13
C ASN A 142 19.17 -6.16 -0.36
N TYR A 143 17.88 -6.29 -0.03
CA TYR A 143 17.11 -5.23 0.62
C TYR A 143 16.14 -5.83 1.63
N VAL A 144 16.08 -5.24 2.82
CA VAL A 144 15.18 -5.66 3.89
C VAL A 144 14.36 -4.48 4.36
N VAL A 145 13.06 -4.70 4.55
CA VAL A 145 12.15 -3.75 5.18
C VAL A 145 11.73 -4.32 6.52
N LEU A 146 11.80 -3.51 7.56
CA LEU A 146 11.28 -3.85 8.88
C LEU A 146 10.02 -3.03 9.12
N THR A 147 8.93 -3.71 9.47
CA THR A 147 7.67 -3.10 9.89
C THR A 147 7.20 -3.76 11.18
N SER A 148 6.32 -3.13 11.95
CA SER A 148 5.76 -3.72 13.16
C SER A 148 4.23 -3.66 13.15
N VAL A 149 3.62 -4.51 13.97
CA VAL A 149 2.21 -4.36 14.34
C VAL A 149 2.06 -3.36 15.49
N ASP A 150 0.84 -2.86 15.69
CA ASP A 150 0.50 -2.04 16.86
C ASP A 150 0.28 -2.95 18.08
N ARG A 151 0.92 -2.59 19.20
CA ARG A 151 0.90 -3.35 20.46
C ARG A 151 0.63 -2.44 21.66
N TYR A 152 -0.47 -1.69 21.62
CA TYR A 152 -0.78 -0.65 22.62
C TYR A 152 -0.83 -1.17 24.08
N VAL A 153 -1.05 -2.46 24.30
CA VAL A 153 -1.10 -3.08 25.64
C VAL A 153 0.27 -3.31 26.29
N ASP A 154 1.36 -3.16 25.53
CA ASP A 154 2.72 -3.40 26.00
C ASP A 154 3.39 -2.16 26.63
N PHE A 155 2.64 -1.05 26.82
CA PHE A 155 3.12 0.08 27.65
C PHE A 155 3.05 -0.29 29.14
N VAL A 156 3.85 -1.27 29.54
CA VAL A 156 4.19 -1.51 30.95
C VAL A 156 5.27 -0.48 31.32
N PRO A 157 5.02 0.41 32.31
CA PRO A 157 6.06 1.29 32.80
C PRO A 157 7.10 0.41 33.51
N SER A 158 8.28 0.32 32.93
CA SER A 158 9.50 -0.17 33.59
C SER A 158 9.82 0.68 34.82
#